data_AF-A0A1E5W9A1-F1
#
_entry.id   AF-A0A1E5W9A1-F1
#
_cell.length_a   1.000
_cell.length_b   1.000
_cell.length_c   1.000
_cell.angle_alpha   90.00
_cell.angle_beta   90.00
_cell.angle_gamma   90.00
#
_symmetry.space_group_name_H-M   'P 1'
#
loop_
_entity.id
_entity.type
_entity.pdbx_description
1 polymer ?
#
loop_
_entity_poly.entity_id
_entity_poly.type
_entity_poly.pdbx_seq_one_letter_code
_entity_poly.pdbx_strand_id
1 'polypeptide(L)'
;MGTGEWWDMNPIDVVRTATRTGAAPNISDALTVNGQPGDLYKCSSNDTATFPVKSGETNLLRFINAALNTELFVSLAGHTMTVVGADASYTKPYSTSVLMIAPGQTTDVLVTFDQPPGRYYLAARAYASAQGVPFDNTTTTAIFDYGATSSSSSSSSAMPTLPAYNDTATATTFTTSLRGLRKAELPSRVDENLFFTVGVGLFNCSRGQSCGGPNNTRFAASINNVSFVLPSTVSILQAHYGGAQQGVFTADFPANPPVQFDYTAQNVSRALWQPVPGTKVY
;
A
#
# COMPACT_ATOMS: atom_id res chain seq x y z
N MET A 1 -7.97 12.59 -3.67
CA MET A 1 -6.85 12.66 -2.72
C MET A 1 -5.94 11.48 -2.97
N GLY A 2 -4.87 11.69 -3.72
CA GLY A 2 -3.83 10.67 -3.90
C GLY A 2 -2.84 10.72 -2.75
N THR A 3 -2.60 9.62 -2.04
CA THR A 3 -1.49 9.49 -1.10
C THR A 3 -0.28 8.88 -1.81
N GLY A 4 0.93 9.24 -1.40
CA GLY A 4 2.15 8.74 -2.03
C GLY A 4 3.37 8.85 -1.14
N GLU A 5 4.53 8.52 -1.70
CA GLU A 5 5.83 8.56 -1.04
C GLU A 5 6.79 9.46 -1.85
N TRP A 6 7.69 10.12 -1.14
CA TRP A 6 8.73 10.99 -1.68
C TRP A 6 10.10 10.53 -1.19
N TRP A 7 11.07 10.51 -2.10
CA TRP A 7 12.48 10.35 -1.79
C TRP A 7 13.23 11.57 -2.31
N ASP A 8 14.16 12.09 -1.50
CA ASP A 8 15.11 13.11 -1.94
C ASP A 8 16.08 12.54 -2.98
N MET A 9 16.36 11.24 -2.90
CA MET A 9 17.09 10.51 -3.92
C MET A 9 16.18 10.18 -5.11
N ASN A 10 16.76 10.12 -6.31
CA ASN A 10 16.05 9.59 -7.49
C ASN A 10 15.48 8.18 -7.18
N PRO A 11 14.16 7.95 -7.28
CA PRO A 11 13.55 6.66 -6.97
C PRO A 11 14.12 5.49 -7.79
N ILE A 12 14.59 5.75 -9.01
CA ILE A 12 15.25 4.74 -9.85
C ILE A 12 16.58 4.30 -9.23
N ASP A 13 17.32 5.21 -8.60
CA ASP A 13 18.59 4.90 -7.95
C ASP A 13 18.38 4.18 -6.61
N VAL A 14 17.26 4.42 -5.92
CA VAL A 14 16.83 3.61 -4.77
C VAL A 14 16.64 2.14 -5.20
N VAL A 15 15.90 1.90 -6.28
CA VAL A 15 15.67 0.55 -6.83
C VAL A 15 16.95 -0.09 -7.34
N ARG A 16 17.79 0.65 -8.09
CA ARG A 16 19.08 0.15 -8.59
C ARG A 16 20.01 -0.24 -7.45
N THR A 17 20.05 0.56 -6.39
CA THR A 17 20.88 0.29 -5.21
C THR A 17 20.44 -0.99 -4.53
N ALA A 18 19.14 -1.15 -4.25
CA ALA A 18 18.57 -2.37 -3.68
C ALA A 18 18.86 -3.59 -4.55
N THR A 19 18.67 -3.47 -5.87
CA THR A 19 18.95 -4.55 -6.83
C THR A 19 20.42 -4.95 -6.83
N ARG A 20 21.34 -3.97 -6.83
CA ARG A 20 22.78 -4.20 -6.85
C ARG A 20 23.28 -4.87 -5.57
N THR A 21 22.86 -4.36 -4.41
CA THR A 21 23.32 -4.82 -3.10
C THR A 21 22.58 -6.06 -2.61
N GLY A 22 21.37 -6.33 -3.13
CA GLY A 22 20.47 -7.34 -2.58
C GLY A 22 19.87 -6.98 -1.22
N ALA A 23 20.01 -5.72 -0.78
CA ALA A 23 19.37 -5.21 0.43
C ALA A 23 17.93 -4.74 0.15
N ALA A 24 17.17 -4.44 1.20
CA ALA A 24 15.90 -3.75 1.07
C ALA A 24 16.11 -2.32 0.50
N PRO A 25 15.12 -1.76 -0.23
CA PRO A 25 15.18 -0.36 -0.65
C PRO A 25 15.17 0.59 0.55
N ASN A 26 15.74 1.77 0.37
CA ASN A 26 15.65 2.83 1.39
C ASN A 26 14.19 3.25 1.59
N ILE A 27 13.81 3.50 2.83
CA ILE A 27 12.50 4.08 3.18
C ILE A 27 12.36 5.49 2.59
N SER A 28 11.12 5.94 2.38
CA SER A 28 10.84 7.30 1.91
C SER A 28 11.26 8.36 2.95
N ASP A 29 11.54 9.56 2.45
CA ASP A 29 11.82 10.74 3.26
C ASP A 29 10.52 11.43 3.71
N ALA A 30 9.45 11.26 2.94
CA ALA A 30 8.12 11.74 3.30
C ALA A 30 6.98 10.92 2.69
N LEU A 31 5.91 10.77 3.45
CA LEU A 31 4.57 10.52 2.91
C LEU A 31 3.99 11.82 2.35
N THR A 32 3.07 11.72 1.39
CA THR A 32 2.45 12.88 0.74
C THR A 32 0.94 12.72 0.55
N VAL A 33 0.23 13.85 0.51
CA VAL A 33 -1.15 13.97 0.01
C VAL A 33 -1.14 14.91 -1.19
N ASN A 34 -1.62 14.43 -2.34
CA ASN A 34 -1.57 15.09 -3.64
C ASN A 34 -0.16 15.62 -3.98
N GLY A 35 0.88 14.85 -3.64
CA GLY A 35 2.28 15.18 -3.89
C GLY A 35 2.91 16.16 -2.89
N GLN A 36 2.18 16.60 -1.87
CA GLN A 36 2.68 17.53 -0.85
C GLN A 36 2.85 16.81 0.50
N PRO A 37 4.01 16.94 1.18
CA PRO A 37 4.23 16.33 2.49
C PRO A 37 3.30 16.88 3.59
N GLY A 38 3.04 18.18 3.57
CA GLY A 38 2.20 18.86 4.56
C GLY A 38 2.98 19.53 5.70
N ASP A 39 2.25 20.11 6.66
CA ASP A 39 2.80 21.05 7.66
C ASP A 39 3.77 20.42 8.67
N LEU A 40 3.80 19.09 8.78
CA LEU A 40 4.66 18.37 9.72
C LEU A 40 6.09 18.18 9.23
N TYR A 41 6.39 18.57 7.99
CA TYR A 41 7.72 18.44 7.38
C TYR A 41 8.42 19.79 7.23
N LYS A 42 9.75 19.74 7.25
CA LYS A 42 10.59 20.91 7.01
C LYS A 42 10.42 21.36 5.56
N CYS A 43 10.31 22.68 5.35
CA CYS A 43 10.23 23.30 4.03
C CYS A 43 8.96 22.95 3.23
N SER A 44 7.89 22.48 3.87
CA SER A 44 6.69 21.97 3.17
C SER A 44 5.42 22.78 3.45
N SER A 45 5.37 23.50 4.58
CA SER A 45 4.13 24.11 5.09
C SER A 45 3.51 25.15 4.15
N ASN A 46 4.32 25.81 3.32
CA ASN A 46 3.85 26.84 2.37
C ASN A 46 3.01 26.24 1.23
N ASP A 47 3.23 24.96 0.90
CA ASP A 47 2.61 24.29 -0.23
C ASP A 47 1.65 23.18 0.20
N THR A 48 1.34 23.07 1.51
CA THR A 48 0.39 22.09 2.05
C THR A 48 -0.94 22.15 1.29
N ALA A 49 -1.34 20.99 0.75
CA ALA A 49 -2.56 20.88 -0.03
C ALA A 49 -3.77 21.36 0.79
N THR A 50 -4.44 22.41 0.31
CA THR A 50 -5.57 23.04 1.00
C THR A 50 -6.81 23.02 0.12
N PHE A 51 -7.93 22.54 0.66
CA PHE A 51 -9.20 22.39 -0.03
C PHE A 51 -10.25 23.29 0.63
N PRO A 52 -10.79 24.30 -0.08
CA PRO A 52 -11.89 25.09 0.44
C PRO A 52 -13.16 24.24 0.50
N VAL A 53 -13.90 24.34 1.60
CA VAL A 53 -15.18 23.66 1.79
C VAL A 53 -16.21 24.62 2.38
N LYS A 54 -17.49 24.37 2.11
CA LYS A 54 -18.57 25.13 2.72
C LYS A 54 -19.28 24.30 3.76
N SER A 55 -19.66 24.96 4.85
CA SER A 55 -20.44 24.34 5.91
C SER A 55 -21.77 23.81 5.36
N GLY A 56 -22.10 22.56 5.70
CA GLY A 56 -23.29 21.84 5.28
C GLY A 56 -23.19 21.13 3.92
N GLU A 57 -22.16 21.39 3.10
CA GLU A 57 -21.98 20.67 1.84
C GLU A 57 -21.47 19.23 2.09
N THR A 58 -21.89 18.30 1.23
CA THR A 58 -21.37 16.92 1.23
C THR A 58 -20.56 16.69 -0.03
N ASN A 59 -19.28 16.37 0.12
CA ASN A 59 -18.40 16.13 -1.03
C ASN A 59 -17.99 14.66 -1.11
N LEU A 60 -17.80 14.21 -2.34
CA LEU A 60 -17.18 12.93 -2.65
C LEU A 60 -15.65 13.10 -2.69
N LEU A 61 -14.96 12.47 -1.75
CA LEU A 61 -13.51 12.40 -1.72
C LEU A 61 -13.06 11.04 -2.28
N ARG A 62 -12.21 11.06 -3.30
CA ARG A 62 -11.68 9.87 -3.96
C ARG A 62 -10.27 9.60 -3.45
N PHE A 63 -10.10 8.69 -2.50
CA PHE A 63 -8.80 8.32 -1.97
C PHE A 63 -8.12 7.32 -2.91
N ILE A 64 -6.84 7.52 -3.19
CA ILE A 64 -6.03 6.64 -4.04
C ILE A 64 -4.71 6.46 -3.31
N ASN A 65 -4.32 5.22 -3.01
CA ASN A 65 -2.97 4.99 -2.50
C ASN A 65 -2.01 4.69 -3.66
N ALA A 66 -1.22 5.70 -4.01
CA ALA A 66 -0.17 5.64 -5.02
C ALA A 66 1.24 5.55 -4.40
N ALA A 67 1.34 5.22 -3.10
CA ALA A 67 2.61 4.82 -2.50
C ALA A 67 3.13 3.53 -3.15
N LEU A 68 4.43 3.27 -3.07
CA LEU A 68 5.02 2.06 -3.62
C LEU A 68 4.79 0.86 -2.70
N ASN A 69 5.04 1.02 -1.39
CA ASN A 69 5.12 -0.13 -0.48
C ASN A 69 4.35 0.04 0.84
N THR A 70 3.66 1.18 1.02
CA THR A 70 3.11 1.55 2.33
C THR A 70 1.58 1.56 2.32
N GLU A 71 0.99 0.71 3.14
CA GLU A 71 -0.43 0.79 3.48
C GLU A 71 -0.66 1.95 4.46
N LEU A 72 -1.78 2.67 4.33
CA LEU A 72 -1.99 3.92 5.05
C LEU A 72 -3.29 3.92 5.84
N PHE A 73 -3.20 4.34 7.09
CA PHE A 73 -4.35 4.88 7.81
C PHE A 73 -4.57 6.34 7.40
N VAL A 74 -5.82 6.70 7.13
CA VAL A 74 -6.21 8.06 6.75
C VAL A 74 -7.41 8.52 7.57
N SER A 75 -7.35 9.73 8.12
CA SER A 75 -8.44 10.33 8.89
C SER A 75 -8.58 11.82 8.63
N LEU A 76 -9.80 12.33 8.76
CA LEU A 76 -10.11 13.76 8.67
C LEU A 76 -10.63 14.26 10.01
N ALA A 77 -9.97 15.28 10.57
CA ALA A 77 -10.27 15.79 11.91
C ALA A 77 -11.73 16.20 12.05
N GLY A 78 -12.43 15.67 13.05
CA GLY A 78 -13.82 16.04 13.34
C GLY A 78 -14.87 15.49 12.36
N HIS A 79 -14.49 14.72 11.33
CA HIS A 79 -15.42 14.26 10.30
C HIS A 79 -15.54 12.74 10.28
N THR A 80 -16.74 12.27 9.99
CA THR A 80 -16.99 10.87 9.62
C THR A 80 -16.96 10.73 8.10
N MET A 81 -16.34 9.66 7.62
CA MET A 81 -16.28 9.31 6.20
C MET A 81 -17.23 8.15 5.93
N THR A 82 -18.18 8.34 5.01
CA THR A 82 -19.07 7.27 4.57
C THR A 82 -18.52 6.64 3.29
N VAL A 83 -17.97 5.44 3.39
CA VAL A 83 -17.43 4.70 2.26
C VAL A 83 -18.56 4.24 1.36
N VAL A 84 -18.48 4.55 0.06
CA VAL A 84 -19.51 4.24 -0.94
C VAL A 84 -18.97 3.50 -2.16
N GLY A 85 -17.64 3.42 -2.32
CA GLY A 85 -17.01 2.64 -3.38
C GLY A 85 -15.58 2.24 -3.02
N ALA A 86 -15.13 1.14 -3.62
CA ALA A 86 -13.76 0.67 -3.59
C ALA A 86 -13.42 0.06 -4.96
N ASP A 87 -12.26 0.42 -5.52
CA ASP A 87 -11.74 -0.10 -6.80
C ASP A 87 -12.78 -0.06 -7.94
N ALA A 88 -13.36 1.13 -8.15
CA ALA A 88 -14.40 1.42 -9.12
C ALA A 88 -15.71 0.59 -8.96
N SER A 89 -15.88 -0.09 -7.83
CA SER A 89 -17.09 -0.85 -7.51
C SER A 89 -17.82 -0.23 -6.32
N TYR A 90 -19.14 -0.07 -6.45
CA TYR A 90 -19.95 0.44 -5.33
C TYR A 90 -19.98 -0.57 -4.18
N THR A 91 -19.83 -0.05 -2.96
CA THR A 91 -19.93 -0.83 -1.73
C THR A 91 -21.27 -0.60 -1.06
N LYS A 92 -21.67 -1.50 -0.17
CA LYS A 92 -22.73 -1.19 0.80
C LYS A 92 -22.22 -0.04 1.68
N PRO A 93 -22.91 1.11 1.75
CA PRO A 93 -22.40 2.25 2.49
C PRO A 93 -22.18 1.91 3.97
N TYR A 94 -21.04 2.33 4.49
CA TYR A 94 -20.74 2.27 5.92
C TYR A 94 -19.91 3.48 6.33
N SER A 95 -20.07 3.91 7.58
CA SER A 95 -19.41 5.09 8.12
C SER A 95 -18.24 4.71 9.00
N THR A 96 -17.13 5.42 8.88
CA THR A 96 -15.89 5.24 9.65
C THR A 96 -15.18 6.57 9.86
N SER A 97 -14.38 6.67 10.92
CA SER A 97 -13.47 7.82 11.15
C SER A 97 -12.06 7.59 10.57
N VAL A 98 -11.76 6.36 10.17
CA VAL A 98 -10.44 5.94 9.67
C VAL A 98 -10.63 5.10 8.41
N LEU A 99 -9.89 5.41 7.36
CA LEU A 99 -9.69 4.54 6.20
C LEU A 99 -8.40 3.75 6.37
N MET A 100 -8.39 2.52 5.87
CA MET A 100 -7.18 1.70 5.71
C MET A 100 -7.04 1.36 4.23
N ILE A 101 -6.01 1.87 3.56
CA ILE A 101 -5.86 1.76 2.11
C ILE A 101 -4.47 1.24 1.74
N ALA A 102 -4.40 0.14 0.98
CA ALA A 102 -3.15 -0.44 0.51
C ALA A 102 -2.74 0.13 -0.86
N PRO A 103 -1.45 0.12 -1.23
CA PRO A 103 -0.97 0.54 -2.55
C PRO A 103 -1.79 -0.05 -3.70
N GLY A 104 -2.17 0.79 -4.66
CA GLY A 104 -3.01 0.42 -5.80
C GLY A 104 -4.51 0.45 -5.55
N GLN A 105 -4.97 0.48 -4.29
CA GLN A 105 -6.39 0.60 -3.98
C GLN A 105 -6.91 2.03 -4.11
N THR A 106 -8.21 2.12 -4.38
CA THR A 106 -8.99 3.36 -4.37
C THR A 106 -10.19 3.21 -3.45
N THR A 107 -10.57 4.29 -2.76
CA THR A 107 -11.76 4.31 -1.89
C THR A 107 -12.50 5.63 -2.06
N ASP A 108 -13.76 5.53 -2.45
CA ASP A 108 -14.67 6.66 -2.62
C ASP A 108 -15.47 6.87 -1.33
N VAL A 109 -15.40 8.06 -0.74
CA VAL A 109 -16.10 8.39 0.50
C VAL A 109 -16.88 9.70 0.42
N LEU A 110 -18.06 9.73 1.01
CA LEU A 110 -18.84 10.94 1.22
C LEU A 110 -18.48 11.54 2.59
N VAL A 111 -18.20 12.84 2.61
CA VAL A 111 -17.95 13.62 3.81
C VAL A 111 -18.88 14.82 3.82
N THR A 112 -19.68 14.94 4.88
CA THR A 112 -20.47 16.14 5.15
C THR A 112 -19.62 17.09 6.00
N PHE A 113 -19.43 18.32 5.51
CA PHE A 113 -18.63 19.34 6.17
C PHE A 113 -19.49 20.13 7.16
N ASP A 114 -19.75 19.55 8.33
CA ASP A 114 -20.67 20.05 9.36
C ASP A 114 -19.97 20.71 10.57
N GLN A 115 -18.66 20.97 10.46
CA GLN A 115 -17.89 21.55 11.55
C GLN A 115 -17.96 23.10 11.56
N PRO A 116 -17.68 23.76 12.70
CA PRO A 116 -17.57 25.23 12.77
C PRO A 116 -16.52 25.80 11.80
N PRO A 117 -16.60 27.10 11.45
CA PRO A 117 -15.57 27.76 10.65
C PRO A 117 -14.17 27.60 11.25
N GLY A 118 -13.24 27.03 10.49
CA GLY A 118 -11.89 26.69 10.92
C GLY A 118 -11.16 25.84 9.89
N ARG A 119 -10.00 25.31 10.30
CA ARG A 119 -9.15 24.43 9.49
C ARG A 119 -9.05 23.05 10.12
N TYR A 120 -9.25 22.03 9.30
CA TYR A 120 -9.28 20.64 9.74
C TYR A 120 -8.28 19.83 8.93
N TYR A 121 -7.35 19.15 9.60
CA TYR A 121 -6.38 18.31 8.90
C TYR A 121 -7.04 17.00 8.45
N LEU A 122 -6.80 16.67 7.19
CA LEU A 122 -6.65 15.29 6.77
C LEU A 122 -5.23 14.85 7.10
N ALA A 123 -5.06 13.70 7.74
CA ALA A 123 -3.75 13.14 8.01
C ALA A 123 -3.67 11.68 7.56
N ALA A 124 -2.51 11.27 7.08
CA ALA A 124 -2.22 9.89 6.73
C ALA A 124 -0.88 9.42 7.30
N ARG A 125 -0.83 8.17 7.74
CA ARG A 125 0.40 7.52 8.24
C ARG A 125 0.42 6.03 7.89
N ALA A 126 1.62 5.46 7.91
CA ALA A 126 1.82 4.04 7.65
C ALA A 126 1.07 3.14 8.64
N TYR A 127 0.48 2.06 8.12
CA TYR A 127 0.25 0.83 8.86
C TYR A 127 1.44 -0.11 8.62
N ALA A 128 2.12 -0.49 9.69
CA ALA A 128 3.30 -1.34 9.68
C ALA A 128 3.24 -2.32 10.85
N SER A 129 3.02 -3.60 10.56
CA SER A 129 2.92 -4.68 11.56
C SER A 129 4.18 -5.55 11.67
N ALA A 130 5.09 -5.44 10.70
CA ALA A 130 6.32 -6.22 10.66
C ALA A 130 7.29 -5.79 11.77
N GLN A 131 7.70 -6.74 12.62
CA GLN A 131 8.63 -6.46 13.71
C GLN A 131 10.07 -6.29 13.21
N GLY A 132 10.74 -5.24 13.67
CA GLY A 132 12.16 -5.00 13.37
C GLY A 132 12.45 -4.59 11.92
N VAL A 133 11.41 -4.30 11.13
CA VAL A 133 11.54 -3.78 9.77
C VAL A 133 11.35 -2.27 9.80
N PRO A 134 12.34 -1.48 9.36
CA PRO A 134 12.20 -0.03 9.24
C PRO A 134 11.11 0.34 8.24
N PHE A 135 10.39 1.42 8.51
CA PHE A 135 9.38 2.00 7.64
C PHE A 135 9.35 3.52 7.82
N ASP A 136 8.70 4.22 6.90
CA ASP A 136 8.44 5.66 7.05
C ASP A 136 7.37 5.89 8.14
N ASN A 137 7.83 6.30 9.33
CA ASN A 137 6.99 6.56 10.50
C ASN A 137 6.66 8.04 10.68
N THR A 138 6.58 8.78 9.57
CA THR A 138 6.13 10.17 9.56
C THR A 138 4.61 10.24 9.36
N THR A 139 4.06 11.45 9.30
CA THR A 139 2.63 11.68 9.04
C THR A 139 2.50 12.83 8.06
N THR A 140 1.80 12.58 6.96
CA THR A 140 1.47 13.61 5.96
C THR A 140 0.13 14.26 6.27
N THR A 141 -0.01 15.53 5.90
CA THR A 141 -1.22 16.30 6.18
C THR A 141 -1.69 17.11 4.98
N ALA A 142 -3.00 17.27 4.85
CA ALA A 142 -3.65 18.26 3.99
C ALA A 142 -4.74 18.99 4.79
N ILE A 143 -5.18 20.16 4.33
CA ILE A 143 -6.12 21.03 5.07
C ILE A 143 -7.45 21.10 4.34
N PHE A 144 -8.54 20.95 5.08
CA PHE A 144 -9.88 21.37 4.67
C PHE A 144 -10.21 22.68 5.37
N ASP A 145 -10.40 23.75 4.60
CA ASP A 145 -10.58 25.13 5.09
C ASP A 145 -12.04 25.57 4.89
N TYR A 146 -12.72 25.85 6.00
CA TYR A 146 -14.11 26.33 6.03
C TYR A 146 -14.25 27.85 5.78
N GLY A 147 -13.15 28.55 5.45
CA GLY A 147 -13.17 29.97 5.11
C GLY A 147 -13.36 30.89 6.32
N ALA A 148 -12.62 30.67 7.40
CA ALA A 148 -12.68 31.51 8.59
C ALA A 148 -12.21 32.96 8.30
N THR A 149 -13.01 33.96 8.70
CA THR A 149 -12.63 35.38 8.61
C THR A 149 -11.50 35.72 9.59
N SER A 150 -10.62 36.63 9.20
CA SER A 150 -9.38 37.05 9.90
C SER A 150 -9.52 37.48 11.37
N SER A 151 -10.74 37.66 11.90
CA SER A 151 -11.04 37.96 13.30
C SER A 151 -11.09 36.75 14.25
N SER A 152 -11.09 35.51 13.74
CA SER A 152 -11.07 34.27 14.53
C SER A 152 -9.73 33.51 14.44
N SER A 153 -8.66 34.24 14.15
CA SER A 153 -7.33 33.80 13.69
C SER A 153 -6.43 33.12 14.74
N SER A 154 -6.99 32.36 15.69
CA SER A 154 -6.17 31.55 16.61
C SER A 154 -6.66 30.13 16.88
N SER A 155 -7.60 29.59 16.10
CA SER A 155 -7.86 28.14 16.18
C SER A 155 -6.73 27.40 15.46
N SER A 156 -5.84 26.77 16.24
CA SER A 156 -4.91 25.77 15.74
C SER A 156 -5.68 24.74 14.90
N SER A 157 -5.23 24.49 13.67
CA SER A 157 -5.83 23.48 12.79
C SER A 157 -6.04 22.17 13.54
N ALA A 158 -7.27 21.64 13.53
CA ALA A 158 -7.61 20.44 14.28
C ALA A 158 -6.92 19.22 13.64
N MET A 159 -6.19 18.43 14.44
CA MET A 159 -5.52 17.20 13.99
C MET A 159 -6.40 15.99 14.31
N PRO A 160 -6.59 15.03 13.39
CA PRO A 160 -7.31 13.80 13.69
C PRO A 160 -6.49 12.88 14.61
N THR A 161 -7.18 11.99 15.31
CA THR A 161 -6.53 10.87 15.98
C THR A 161 -6.35 9.73 14.98
N LEU A 162 -5.10 9.36 14.70
CA LEU A 162 -4.76 8.20 13.87
C LEU A 162 -4.52 6.94 14.73
N PRO A 163 -4.97 5.74 14.29
CA PRO A 163 -4.69 4.47 14.99
C PRO A 163 -3.22 4.17 14.99
N ALA A 164 -2.67 3.57 16.06
CA ALA A 164 -1.25 3.18 16.17
C ALA A 164 -0.76 2.52 14.87
N TYR A 165 0.48 2.78 14.45
CA TYR A 165 0.98 2.27 13.16
C TYR A 165 0.88 0.74 13.07
N ASN A 166 0.88 0.03 14.19
CA ASN A 166 0.76 -1.42 14.29
C ASN A 166 -0.65 -1.89 14.72
N ASP A 167 -1.69 -1.06 14.62
CA ASP A 167 -3.05 -1.41 15.01
C ASP A 167 -3.73 -2.31 13.96
N THR A 168 -3.38 -3.61 14.01
CA THR A 168 -3.96 -4.63 13.13
C THR A 168 -5.47 -4.78 13.33
N ALA A 169 -6.00 -4.49 14.52
CA ALA A 169 -7.44 -4.61 14.78
C ALA A 169 -8.23 -3.56 13.99
N THR A 170 -7.76 -2.30 13.96
CA THR A 170 -8.38 -1.24 13.16
C THR A 170 -8.26 -1.53 11.66
N ALA A 171 -7.07 -1.95 11.19
CA ALA A 171 -6.89 -2.35 9.78
C ALA A 171 -7.86 -3.46 9.38
N THR A 172 -7.95 -4.52 10.18
CA THR A 172 -8.86 -5.66 9.95
C THR A 172 -10.33 -5.24 9.98
N THR A 173 -10.71 -4.36 10.90
CA THR A 173 -12.09 -3.86 11.01
C THR A 173 -12.50 -3.12 9.75
N PHE A 174 -11.63 -2.26 9.21
CA PHE A 174 -11.89 -1.58 7.94
C PHE A 174 -12.02 -2.59 6.79
N THR A 175 -11.02 -3.46 6.59
CA THR A 175 -11.02 -4.40 5.46
C THR A 175 -12.22 -5.35 5.48
N THR A 176 -12.63 -5.84 6.65
CA THR A 176 -13.77 -6.76 6.81
C THR A 176 -15.14 -6.07 6.72
N SER A 177 -15.20 -4.74 6.77
CA SER A 177 -16.44 -3.98 6.55
C SER A 177 -16.80 -3.85 5.06
N LEU A 178 -15.84 -4.02 4.15
CA LEU A 178 -16.05 -3.91 2.72
C LEU A 178 -17.01 -5.01 2.23
N ARG A 179 -18.14 -4.59 1.67
CA ARG A 179 -19.17 -5.47 1.12
C ARG A 179 -19.64 -4.91 -0.22
N GLY A 180 -19.88 -5.78 -1.19
CA GLY A 180 -20.51 -5.38 -2.45
C GLY A 180 -21.87 -4.74 -2.21
N LEU A 181 -22.24 -3.75 -3.02
CA LEU A 181 -23.53 -3.05 -2.91
C LEU A 181 -24.73 -4.01 -2.99
N ARG A 182 -24.60 -5.08 -3.77
CA ARG A 182 -25.62 -6.13 -3.94
C ARG A 182 -25.00 -7.49 -3.67
N LYS A 183 -25.86 -8.47 -3.38
CA LYS A 183 -25.46 -9.87 -3.30
C LYS A 183 -24.89 -10.29 -4.65
N ALA A 184 -23.65 -10.77 -4.67
CA ALA A 184 -23.02 -11.26 -5.89
C ALA A 184 -23.64 -12.61 -6.31
N GLU A 185 -23.82 -12.79 -7.61
CA GLU A 185 -24.07 -14.11 -8.21
C GLU A 185 -22.71 -14.81 -8.34
N LEU A 186 -22.40 -15.65 -7.36
CA LEU A 186 -21.17 -16.43 -7.37
C LEU A 186 -21.36 -17.69 -8.22
N PRO A 187 -20.38 -18.10 -9.04
CA PRO A 187 -20.38 -19.41 -9.68
C PRO A 187 -20.61 -20.50 -8.63
N SER A 188 -21.61 -21.36 -8.84
CA SER A 188 -21.99 -22.39 -7.86
C SER A 188 -21.01 -23.56 -7.81
N ARG A 189 -20.18 -23.73 -8.85
CA ARG A 189 -19.18 -24.77 -8.96
C ARG A 189 -17.80 -24.13 -9.09
N VAL A 190 -16.87 -24.58 -8.24
CA VAL A 190 -15.44 -24.27 -8.35
C VAL A 190 -14.82 -25.32 -9.27
N ASP A 191 -14.21 -24.89 -10.37
CA ASP A 191 -13.54 -25.79 -11.32
C ASP A 191 -12.10 -26.10 -10.90
N GLU A 192 -11.40 -25.09 -10.37
CA GLU A 192 -9.98 -25.17 -9.99
C GLU A 192 -9.79 -24.58 -8.58
N ASN A 193 -8.95 -25.23 -7.76
CA ASN A 193 -8.60 -24.76 -6.42
C ASN A 193 -7.11 -24.42 -6.38
N LEU A 194 -6.81 -23.15 -6.11
CA LEU A 194 -5.44 -22.64 -6.02
C LEU A 194 -5.15 -22.23 -4.58
N PHE A 195 -4.02 -22.66 -4.06
CA PHE A 195 -3.50 -22.25 -2.76
C PHE A 195 -2.15 -21.60 -2.95
N PHE A 196 -2.07 -20.30 -2.67
CA PHE A 196 -0.89 -19.49 -2.87
C PHE A 196 -0.24 -19.12 -1.54
N THR A 197 1.00 -19.54 -1.35
CA THR A 197 1.87 -19.03 -0.29
C THR A 197 2.67 -17.85 -0.83
N VAL A 198 2.46 -16.67 -0.28
CA VAL A 198 3.18 -15.45 -0.65
C VAL A 198 4.19 -15.12 0.44
N GLY A 199 5.44 -14.86 0.08
CA GLY A 199 6.45 -14.57 1.08
C GLY A 199 7.73 -13.94 0.54
N VAL A 200 8.48 -13.32 1.46
CA VAL A 200 9.85 -12.84 1.23
C VAL A 200 10.80 -14.03 1.36
N GLY A 201 11.74 -14.13 0.43
CA GLY A 201 12.77 -15.14 0.39
C GLY A 201 14.16 -14.54 0.32
N LEU A 202 15.17 -15.40 0.25
CA LEU A 202 16.58 -15.04 0.17
C LEU A 202 17.28 -15.86 -0.91
N PHE A 203 18.05 -15.20 -1.76
CA PHE A 203 19.03 -15.84 -2.64
C PHE A 203 20.44 -15.73 -2.05
N ASN A 204 21.27 -16.74 -2.31
CA ASN A 204 22.68 -16.65 -1.98
C ASN A 204 23.34 -15.49 -2.76
N CYS A 205 24.26 -14.79 -2.10
CA CYS A 205 25.07 -13.79 -2.78
C CYS A 205 25.99 -14.46 -3.80
N SER A 206 26.28 -13.77 -4.89
CA SER A 206 27.23 -14.24 -5.90
C SER A 206 28.62 -14.42 -5.29
N ARG A 207 29.37 -15.43 -5.74
CA ARG A 207 30.73 -15.69 -5.23
C ARG A 207 31.60 -14.43 -5.38
N GLY A 208 32.31 -14.08 -4.31
CA GLY A 208 33.19 -12.90 -4.26
C GLY A 208 32.47 -11.56 -4.10
N GLN A 209 31.15 -11.55 -3.95
CA GLN A 209 30.38 -10.34 -3.65
C GLN A 209 29.93 -10.31 -2.18
N SER A 210 29.75 -9.09 -1.67
CA SER A 210 29.06 -8.84 -0.40
C SER A 210 27.67 -8.31 -0.70
N CYS A 211 26.65 -8.88 -0.05
CA CYS A 211 25.25 -8.53 -0.21
C CYS A 211 24.68 -8.00 1.11
N GLY A 212 23.77 -7.02 1.02
CA GLY A 212 23.23 -6.31 2.17
C GLY A 212 22.02 -6.99 2.83
N GLY A 213 21.57 -8.13 2.33
CA GLY A 213 20.54 -8.92 2.98
C GLY A 213 21.08 -9.74 4.17
N PRO A 214 20.19 -10.33 4.98
CA PRO A 214 20.55 -11.07 6.19
C PRO A 214 21.56 -12.20 5.90
N ASN A 215 22.62 -12.32 6.72
CA ASN A 215 23.66 -13.34 6.55
C ASN A 215 24.34 -13.31 5.16
N ASN A 216 24.58 -12.12 4.62
CA ASN A 216 25.23 -11.95 3.31
C ASN A 216 24.42 -12.61 2.17
N THR A 217 23.10 -12.44 2.18
CA THR A 217 22.18 -12.93 1.14
C THR A 217 21.54 -11.75 0.39
N ARG A 218 20.71 -12.05 -0.62
CA ARG A 218 19.93 -11.09 -1.39
C ARG A 218 18.46 -11.32 -1.12
N PHE A 219 17.69 -10.26 -0.85
CA PHE A 219 16.24 -10.38 -0.76
C PHE A 219 15.63 -10.84 -2.08
N ALA A 220 14.58 -11.64 -1.96
CA ALA A 220 13.72 -12.12 -3.03
C ALA A 220 12.27 -12.14 -2.52
N ALA A 221 11.32 -12.39 -3.41
CA ALA A 221 9.93 -12.67 -3.06
C ALA A 221 9.40 -13.78 -3.95
N SER A 222 8.40 -14.53 -3.47
CA SER A 222 7.86 -15.63 -4.24
C SER A 222 6.39 -15.88 -3.97
N ILE A 223 5.74 -16.51 -4.95
CA ILE A 223 4.43 -17.14 -4.81
C ILE A 223 4.63 -18.62 -5.08
N ASN A 224 4.18 -19.49 -4.18
CA ASN A 224 4.40 -20.94 -4.21
C ASN A 224 5.87 -21.34 -4.47
N ASN A 225 6.79 -20.65 -3.81
CA ASN A 225 8.24 -20.86 -3.90
C ASN A 225 8.85 -20.56 -5.29
N VAL A 226 8.10 -19.90 -6.20
CA VAL A 226 8.60 -19.41 -7.48
C VAL A 226 8.83 -17.91 -7.39
N SER A 227 10.09 -17.48 -7.54
CA SER A 227 10.47 -16.07 -7.63
C SER A 227 10.43 -15.67 -9.10
N PHE A 228 9.46 -14.83 -9.46
CA PHE A 228 9.25 -14.46 -10.86
C PHE A 228 10.48 -13.76 -11.47
N VAL A 229 10.88 -14.21 -12.66
CA VAL A 229 11.93 -13.57 -13.47
C VAL A 229 11.29 -12.93 -14.69
N LEU A 230 11.61 -11.66 -14.95
CA LEU A 230 11.15 -10.98 -16.15
C LEU A 230 11.82 -11.59 -17.39
N PRO A 231 11.06 -11.94 -18.45
CA PRO A 231 11.65 -12.33 -19.73
C PRO A 231 12.56 -11.23 -20.30
N SER A 232 13.67 -11.64 -20.91
CA SER A 232 14.66 -10.73 -21.48
C SER A 232 14.55 -10.55 -23.01
N THR A 233 13.77 -11.40 -23.69
CA THR A 233 13.68 -11.43 -25.16
C THR A 233 12.37 -10.82 -25.67
N VAL A 234 11.24 -11.42 -25.30
CA VAL A 234 9.89 -10.98 -25.67
C VAL A 234 8.96 -11.08 -24.46
N SER A 235 7.85 -10.35 -24.47
CA SER A 235 6.86 -10.45 -23.40
C SER A 235 6.17 -11.82 -23.38
N ILE A 236 5.66 -12.22 -22.22
CA ILE A 236 4.86 -13.45 -22.07
C ILE A 236 3.68 -13.44 -23.06
N LEU A 237 3.01 -12.29 -23.22
CA LEU A 237 1.88 -12.14 -24.14
C LEU A 237 2.29 -12.38 -25.60
N GLN A 238 3.41 -11.80 -26.03
CA GLN A 238 3.93 -11.98 -27.38
C GLN A 238 4.34 -13.44 -27.63
N ALA A 239 5.00 -14.07 -26.66
CA ALA A 239 5.39 -15.48 -26.75
C ALA A 239 4.19 -16.43 -26.80
N HIS A 240 3.12 -16.14 -26.04
CA HIS A 240 1.88 -16.91 -26.06
C HIS A 240 1.20 -16.85 -27.43
N TYR A 241 0.99 -15.64 -27.97
CA TYR A 241 0.32 -15.46 -29.27
C TYR A 241 1.18 -15.91 -30.45
N GLY A 242 2.49 -15.68 -30.39
CA GLY A 242 3.41 -15.98 -31.48
C GLY A 242 3.89 -17.44 -31.53
N GLY A 243 3.46 -18.30 -30.59
CA GLY A 243 3.90 -19.69 -30.49
C GLY A 243 5.37 -19.88 -30.11
N ALA A 244 6.06 -18.81 -29.71
CA ALA A 244 7.50 -18.80 -29.37
C ALA A 244 7.72 -18.86 -27.84
N GLN A 245 7.10 -19.83 -27.18
CA GLN A 245 7.11 -19.96 -25.72
C GLN A 245 8.45 -20.50 -25.18
N GLN A 246 9.17 -21.25 -26.01
CA GLN A 246 10.43 -21.90 -25.65
C GLN A 246 11.48 -20.86 -25.22
N GLY A 247 11.95 -20.97 -23.98
CA GLY A 247 12.93 -20.04 -23.40
C GLY A 247 12.33 -18.74 -22.85
N VAL A 248 11.00 -18.54 -22.92
CA VAL A 248 10.32 -17.36 -22.36
C VAL A 248 9.59 -17.71 -21.07
N PHE A 249 8.75 -18.74 -21.08
CA PHE A 249 8.02 -19.21 -19.90
C PHE A 249 7.67 -20.70 -20.00
N THR A 250 7.29 -21.30 -18.89
CA THR A 250 6.70 -22.66 -18.83
C THR A 250 5.29 -22.62 -18.26
N ALA A 251 4.40 -23.48 -18.74
CA ALA A 251 3.00 -23.58 -18.28
C ALA A 251 2.85 -24.62 -17.16
N ASP A 252 3.67 -24.47 -16.11
CA ASP A 252 3.77 -25.39 -14.98
C ASP A 252 3.87 -24.66 -13.63
N PHE A 253 3.27 -23.46 -13.52
CA PHE A 253 3.16 -22.80 -12.23
C PHE A 253 2.34 -23.69 -11.27
N PRO A 254 2.80 -23.92 -10.03
CA PRO A 254 2.15 -24.88 -9.18
C PRO A 254 0.87 -24.29 -8.55
N ALA A 255 -0.26 -25.02 -8.66
CA ALA A 255 -1.53 -24.66 -8.01
C ALA A 255 -1.43 -24.58 -6.47
N ASN A 256 -0.49 -25.31 -5.89
CA ASN A 256 -0.26 -25.43 -4.45
C ASN A 256 1.24 -25.25 -4.14
N PRO A 257 1.63 -24.82 -2.94
CA PRO A 257 3.03 -24.75 -2.55
C PRO A 257 3.68 -26.13 -2.65
N PRO A 258 4.88 -26.26 -3.23
CA PRO A 258 5.53 -27.55 -3.45
C PRO A 258 5.94 -28.25 -2.14
N VAL A 259 6.06 -27.49 -1.04
CA VAL A 259 6.37 -27.99 0.29
C VAL A 259 5.37 -27.42 1.28
N GLN A 260 4.79 -28.29 2.10
CA GLN A 260 3.88 -27.89 3.18
C GLN A 260 4.62 -27.75 4.50
N PHE A 261 4.32 -26.69 5.23
CA PHE A 261 4.82 -26.39 6.57
C PHE A 261 3.85 -25.45 7.27
N ASP A 262 4.10 -25.13 8.54
CA ASP A 262 3.37 -24.07 9.22
C ASP A 262 3.79 -22.69 8.65
N TYR A 263 3.03 -22.21 7.67
CA TYR A 263 3.32 -20.99 6.91
C TYR A 263 3.34 -19.71 7.77
N THR A 264 2.71 -19.75 8.94
CA THR A 264 2.55 -18.60 9.85
C THR A 264 3.29 -18.77 11.17
N ALA A 265 4.07 -19.83 11.32
CA ALA A 265 4.91 -20.02 12.50
C ALA A 265 5.87 -18.84 12.68
N GLN A 266 6.10 -18.44 13.95
CA GLN A 266 7.09 -17.40 14.28
C GLN A 266 8.52 -17.81 13.90
N ASN A 267 8.79 -19.11 13.81
CA ASN A 267 10.12 -19.64 13.53
C ASN A 267 10.07 -20.68 12.40
N VAL A 268 10.04 -20.18 11.15
CA VAL A 268 10.17 -21.01 9.95
C VAL A 268 11.65 -21.26 9.66
N SER A 269 12.00 -22.51 9.36
CA SER A 269 13.38 -22.88 8.99
C SER A 269 13.87 -22.06 7.78
N ARG A 270 15.10 -21.53 7.87
CA ARG A 270 15.74 -20.78 6.78
C ARG A 270 15.90 -21.57 5.50
N ALA A 271 15.93 -22.91 5.57
CA ALA A 271 15.96 -23.76 4.39
C ALA A 271 14.72 -23.60 3.50
N LEU A 272 13.60 -23.14 4.07
CA LEU A 272 12.35 -22.88 3.37
C LEU A 272 12.25 -21.44 2.83
N TRP A 273 13.28 -20.61 3.03
CA TRP A 273 13.30 -19.21 2.57
C TRP A 273 13.97 -19.05 1.20
N GLN A 274 14.30 -20.14 0.51
CA GLN A 274 15.01 -20.10 -0.76
C GLN A 274 14.07 -20.45 -1.92
N PRO A 275 13.45 -19.44 -2.55
CA PRO A 275 12.62 -19.67 -3.72
C PRO A 275 13.47 -20.09 -4.92
N VAL A 276 12.80 -20.61 -5.95
CA VAL A 276 13.41 -20.94 -7.23
C VAL A 276 13.09 -19.83 -8.23
N PRO A 277 14.09 -19.23 -8.90
CA PRO A 277 13.83 -18.23 -9.92
C PRO A 277 13.18 -18.88 -11.15
N GLY A 278 12.14 -18.27 -11.70
CA GLY A 278 11.53 -18.76 -12.94
C GLY A 278 10.38 -17.92 -13.46
N THR A 279 10.10 -18.05 -14.75
CA THR A 279 8.93 -17.45 -15.41
C THR A 279 7.94 -18.58 -15.68
N LYS A 280 7.03 -18.82 -14.74
CA LYS A 280 6.04 -19.89 -14.82
C LYS A 280 4.63 -19.32 -14.84
N VAL A 281 3.77 -19.85 -15.71
CA VAL A 281 2.34 -19.50 -15.81
C VAL A 281 1.47 -20.71 -15.43
N TYR A 282 0.27 -20.45 -14.93
CA TYR A 282 -0.75 -21.48 -14.64
C TYR A 282 -1.63 -21.69 -15.87
#